data_AF-A0A8S3JE80-F1
#
_entry.id   AF-A0A8S3JE80-F1
#
_cell.length_a   1.000
_cell.length_b   1.000
_cell.length_c   1.000
_cell.angle_alpha   90.00
_cell.angle_beta   90.00
_cell.angle_gamma   90.00
#
_symmetry.space_group_name_H-M   'P 1'
#
loop_
_entity.id
_entity.type
_entity.pdbx_description
1 polymer ?
#
loop_
_entity_poly.entity_id
_entity_poly.type
_entity_poly.pdbx_seq_one_letter_code
_entity_poly.pdbx_strand_id
1 'polypeptide(L)'
;MTQALGGVEGILEHTLFKGFVFEILFFDVLTFSKSIRWKKLTNAQRSDLNQVPNRHFTSWWSPTIDRANVYVGFQVQLNFTGIFMHGKIPTLKISVIQIFRAHLWLKIPESVVLDLCQVFDQELDALEVETV
;
A
#
# COMPACT_ATOMS: atom_id res chain seq x y z
N MET A 1 10.74 -13.28 -22.34
CA MET A 1 9.84 -12.18 -21.92
C MET A 1 10.48 -11.35 -20.80
N THR A 2 10.86 -11.94 -19.67
CA THR A 2 11.46 -11.21 -18.52
C THR A 2 12.68 -10.36 -18.86
N GLN A 3 13.64 -10.90 -19.63
CA GLN A 3 14.82 -10.11 -20.04
C GLN A 3 14.48 -8.93 -20.95
N ALA A 4 13.44 -9.04 -21.79
CA ALA A 4 13.00 -7.95 -22.65
C ALA A 4 12.30 -6.82 -21.87
N LEU A 5 11.85 -7.10 -20.64
CA LEU A 5 11.20 -6.15 -19.74
C LEU A 5 12.20 -5.54 -18.73
N GLY A 6 13.51 -5.71 -18.93
CA GLY A 6 14.53 -5.17 -18.03
C GLY A 6 14.91 -6.09 -16.86
N GLY A 7 14.60 -7.39 -16.95
CA GLY A 7 14.91 -8.35 -15.89
C GLY A 7 13.94 -8.27 -14.71
N VAL A 8 14.21 -9.04 -13.65
CA VAL A 8 13.29 -9.11 -12.50
C VAL A 8 13.29 -7.80 -11.71
N GLU A 9 14.47 -7.22 -11.48
CA GLU A 9 14.59 -5.95 -10.74
C GLU A 9 13.86 -4.81 -11.45
N GLY A 10 14.07 -4.64 -12.76
CA GLY A 10 13.38 -3.62 -13.55
C GLY A 10 11.86 -3.78 -13.53
N ILE A 11 11.35 -5.02 -13.55
CA ILE A 11 9.91 -5.27 -13.38
C ILE A 11 9.42 -4.86 -11.99
N LEU A 12 10.18 -5.18 -10.94
CA LEU A 12 9.78 -4.89 -9.56
C LEU A 12 9.78 -3.40 -9.23
N GLU A 13 10.54 -2.57 -9.94
CA GLU A 13 10.48 -1.10 -9.83
C GLU A 13 9.10 -0.53 -10.19
N HIS A 14 8.34 -1.24 -11.01
CA HIS A 14 6.98 -0.86 -11.40
C HIS A 14 5.89 -1.29 -10.40
N THR A 15 6.29 -1.89 -9.28
CA THR A 15 5.39 -2.52 -8.29
C THR A 15 5.57 -1.93 -6.89
N LEU A 16 4.64 -2.21 -5.98
CA LEU A 16 4.76 -1.86 -4.55
C LEU A 16 5.81 -2.69 -3.79
N PHE A 17 6.62 -3.51 -4.47
CA PHE A 17 7.60 -4.39 -3.84
C PHE A 17 8.47 -3.72 -2.79
N LYS A 18 9.03 -2.53 -3.07
CA LYS A 18 9.86 -1.78 -2.11
C LYS A 18 9.10 -1.34 -0.86
N GLY A 19 7.78 -1.20 -0.93
CA GLY A 19 6.93 -0.86 0.20
C GLY A 19 6.59 -2.06 1.10
N PHE A 20 6.88 -3.28 0.66
CA PHE A 20 6.77 -4.47 1.49
C PHE A 20 8.16 -4.86 2.01
N VAL A 21 8.24 -5.10 3.32
CA VAL A 21 9.37 -5.88 3.85
C VAL A 21 9.23 -7.30 3.29
N PHE A 22 10.31 -7.82 2.69
CA PHE A 22 10.35 -9.05 1.89
C PHE A 22 9.60 -10.26 2.48
N GLU A 23 9.52 -10.36 3.81
CA GLU A 23 8.82 -11.43 4.53
C GLU A 23 7.28 -11.43 4.37
N ILE A 24 6.68 -10.29 4.01
CA ILE A 24 5.22 -10.15 3.88
C ILE A 24 4.73 -10.53 2.46
N LEU A 25 5.65 -10.85 1.54
CA LEU A 25 5.35 -11.00 0.11
C LEU A 25 4.56 -12.27 -0.25
N PHE A 26 4.46 -13.25 0.64
CA PHE A 26 3.69 -14.47 0.38
C PHE A 26 2.18 -14.25 0.63
N PHE A 27 1.54 -13.50 -0.28
CA PHE A 27 0.09 -13.53 -0.37
C PHE A 27 -0.35 -14.77 -1.16
N ASP A 28 -0.72 -15.82 -0.42
CA ASP A 28 -1.12 -17.08 -1.01
C ASP A 28 -2.59 -16.99 -1.50
N VAL A 29 -2.79 -16.49 -2.72
CA VAL A 29 -4.09 -16.45 -3.43
C VAL A 29 -4.78 -17.83 -3.40
N LEU A 30 -3.99 -18.90 -3.32
CA LEU A 30 -4.45 -20.27 -3.20
C LEU A 30 -5.18 -20.53 -1.88
N THR A 31 -4.78 -19.89 -0.78
CA THR A 31 -5.35 -20.12 0.57
C THR A 31 -6.74 -19.50 0.67
N PHE A 32 -6.93 -18.29 0.14
CA PHE A 32 -8.25 -17.66 0.04
C PHE A 32 -9.20 -18.45 -0.87
N SER A 33 -8.72 -18.81 -2.07
CA SER A 33 -9.51 -19.58 -3.06
C SER A 33 -9.95 -20.94 -2.52
N LYS A 34 -9.08 -21.67 -1.79
CA LYS A 34 -9.39 -22.97 -1.20
C LYS A 34 -10.48 -22.90 -0.13
N SER A 35 -10.49 -21.86 0.72
CA SER A 35 -11.47 -21.70 1.81
C SER A 35 -12.90 -21.38 1.34
N ILE A 36 -13.02 -20.81 0.13
CA ILE A 36 -14.30 -20.32 -0.42
C ILE A 36 -14.88 -21.29 -1.45
N ARG A 37 -14.04 -22.11 -2.09
CA ARG A 37 -14.43 -23.09 -3.12
C ARG A 37 -15.59 -24.00 -2.72
N TRP A 38 -15.69 -24.35 -1.44
CA TRP A 38 -16.68 -25.28 -0.91
C TRP A 38 -17.90 -24.61 -0.28
N LYS A 39 -17.96 -23.27 -0.24
CA LYS A 39 -19.10 -22.54 0.32
C LYS A 39 -20.16 -22.30 -0.74
N LYS A 40 -21.43 -22.52 -0.39
CA LYS A 40 -22.57 -22.18 -1.25
C LYS A 40 -22.77 -20.66 -1.22
N LEU A 41 -22.56 -20.02 -2.36
CA LEU A 41 -22.59 -18.56 -2.50
C LEU A 41 -23.71 -18.13 -3.43
N THR A 42 -24.29 -16.97 -3.15
CA THR A 42 -25.20 -16.30 -4.08
C THR A 42 -24.43 -15.70 -5.26
N ASN A 43 -25.12 -15.39 -6.36
CA ASN A 43 -24.50 -14.75 -7.52
C ASN A 43 -23.90 -13.37 -7.17
N ALA A 44 -24.53 -12.61 -6.29
CA ALA A 44 -24.00 -11.34 -5.79
C ALA A 44 -22.69 -11.52 -4.99
N GLN A 45 -22.65 -12.53 -4.11
CA GLN A 45 -21.42 -12.84 -3.37
C GLN A 45 -20.28 -13.27 -4.32
N ARG A 46 -20.59 -14.01 -5.40
CA ARG A 46 -19.60 -14.38 -6.42
C ARG A 46 -19.08 -13.17 -7.20
N SER A 47 -19.95 -12.22 -7.58
CA SER A 47 -19.51 -11.00 -8.26
C SER A 47 -18.59 -10.15 -7.39
N ASP A 48 -18.85 -10.06 -6.09
CA ASP A 48 -18.00 -9.33 -5.15
C ASP A 48 -16.64 -10.03 -4.95
N LEU A 49 -16.64 -11.37 -4.85
CA LEU A 49 -15.40 -12.14 -4.72
C LEU A 49 -14.49 -12.03 -5.95
N ASN A 50 -15.07 -11.88 -7.15
CA ASN A 50 -14.31 -11.64 -8.38
C ASN A 50 -13.57 -10.29 -8.37
N GLN A 51 -13.92 -9.36 -7.47
CA GLN A 51 -13.19 -8.10 -7.33
C GLN A 51 -11.89 -8.24 -6.50
N VAL A 52 -11.76 -9.31 -5.70
CA VAL A 52 -10.60 -9.51 -4.80
C VAL A 52 -9.28 -9.68 -5.58
N PRO A 53 -9.19 -10.54 -6.62
CA PRO A 53 -7.97 -10.63 -7.43
C PRO A 53 -7.61 -9.31 -8.12
N ASN A 54 -8.62 -8.61 -8.66
CA ASN A 54 -8.43 -7.31 -9.31
C ASN A 54 -7.91 -6.26 -8.32
N ARG A 55 -8.37 -6.31 -7.07
CA ARG A 55 -7.91 -5.44 -6.01
C ARG A 55 -6.45 -5.70 -5.65
N HIS A 56 -6.04 -6.95 -5.53
CA HIS A 56 -4.63 -7.32 -5.29
C HIS A 56 -3.74 -6.86 -6.45
N PHE A 57 -4.14 -7.16 -7.69
CA PHE A 57 -3.43 -6.74 -8.89
C PHE A 57 -3.28 -5.22 -8.97
N THR A 58 -4.37 -4.47 -8.78
CA THR A 58 -4.34 -3.00 -8.83
C THR A 58 -3.47 -2.43 -7.71
N SER A 59 -3.49 -3.04 -6.52
CA SER A 59 -2.63 -2.61 -5.41
C SER A 59 -1.15 -2.86 -5.74
N TRP A 60 -0.81 -4.06 -6.22
CA TRP A 60 0.57 -4.43 -6.52
C TRP A 60 1.21 -3.53 -7.57
N TRP A 61 0.47 -3.18 -8.62
CA TRP A 61 0.94 -2.33 -9.72
C TRP A 61 0.60 -0.84 -9.51
N SER A 62 0.15 -0.43 -8.32
CA SER A 62 -0.29 0.94 -8.06
C SER A 62 0.74 2.02 -8.42
N PRO A 63 2.07 1.84 -8.24
CA PRO A 63 3.03 2.90 -8.56
C PRO A 63 3.11 3.21 -10.05
N THR A 64 2.74 2.24 -10.90
CA THR A 64 2.72 2.42 -12.35
C THR A 64 1.35 2.84 -12.85
N ILE A 65 0.30 2.32 -12.23
CA ILE A 65 -1.09 2.61 -12.58
C ILE A 65 -1.43 4.06 -12.21
N ASP A 66 -1.20 4.48 -10.96
CA ASP A 66 -1.65 5.79 -10.44
C ASP A 66 -0.63 6.92 -10.65
N ARG A 67 -0.13 7.05 -11.88
CA ARG A 67 0.85 8.08 -12.26
C ARG A 67 0.20 9.28 -12.94
N ALA A 68 0.71 10.47 -12.62
CA ALA A 68 0.31 11.72 -13.28
C ALA A 68 0.47 11.68 -14.81
N ASN A 69 1.52 11.02 -15.32
CA ASN A 69 1.77 10.91 -16.76
C ASN A 69 0.87 9.90 -17.49
N VAL A 70 0.04 9.14 -16.78
CA VAL A 70 -0.86 8.13 -17.36
C VAL A 70 -2.29 8.66 -17.47
N TYR A 71 -2.72 9.53 -16.55
CA TYR A 71 -4.07 10.07 -16.53
C TYR A 71 -4.08 11.58 -16.79
N VAL A 72 -4.91 12.01 -17.74
CA VAL A 72 -5.26 13.42 -17.91
C VAL A 72 -6.45 13.73 -17.01
N GLY A 73 -6.26 14.60 -16.01
CA GLY A 73 -7.35 14.97 -15.11
C GLY A 73 -6.89 15.66 -13.83
N PHE A 74 -7.87 15.93 -12.96
CA PHE A 74 -7.62 16.51 -11.64
C PHE A 74 -7.17 15.43 -10.66
N GLN A 75 -6.07 15.69 -9.97
CA GLN A 75 -5.64 14.89 -8.83
C GLN A 75 -6.59 15.09 -7.64
N VAL A 76 -6.90 14.01 -6.93
CA VAL A 76 -7.75 14.04 -5.73
C VAL A 76 -6.98 13.43 -4.57
N GLN A 77 -6.85 14.19 -3.48
CA GLN A 77 -6.26 13.67 -2.25
C GLN A 77 -7.25 12.73 -1.54
N LEU A 78 -6.74 11.61 -1.02
CA LEU A 78 -7.52 10.72 -0.17
C LEU A 78 -7.65 11.31 1.24
N ASN A 79 -8.86 11.23 1.79
CA ASN A 79 -9.16 11.76 3.12
C ASN A 79 -8.27 11.13 4.18
N PHE A 80 -7.73 11.96 5.08
CA PHE A 80 -6.85 11.57 6.20
C PHE A 80 -5.53 10.91 5.78
N THR A 81 -5.11 11.04 4.52
CA THR A 81 -3.79 10.64 4.05
C THR A 81 -3.16 11.73 3.18
N GLY A 82 -1.86 11.63 2.90
CA GLY A 82 -1.15 12.48 1.94
C GLY A 82 -1.13 11.91 0.52
N ILE A 83 -1.96 10.90 0.23
CA ILE A 83 -1.91 10.17 -1.05
C ILE A 83 -2.84 10.84 -2.06
N PHE A 84 -2.29 11.20 -3.21
CA PHE A 84 -3.03 11.74 -4.35
C PHE A 84 -3.34 10.65 -5.37
N MET A 85 -4.58 10.62 -5.84
CA MET A 85 -5.01 9.76 -6.94
C MET A 85 -5.19 10.59 -8.21
N HIS A 86 -4.59 10.15 -9.31
CA HIS A 86 -4.58 10.84 -10.60
C HIS A 86 -5.75 10.42 -11.52
N GLY A 87 -6.48 9.38 -11.14
CA GLY A 87 -7.65 8.90 -11.87
C GLY A 87 -8.70 8.27 -10.96
N LYS A 88 -9.90 8.00 -11.51
CA LYS A 88 -10.96 7.29 -10.79
C LYS A 88 -10.69 5.78 -10.84
N ILE A 89 -9.96 5.27 -9.85
CA ILE A 89 -9.61 3.84 -9.72
C ILE A 89 -10.20 3.30 -8.41
N PRO A 90 -11.47 2.86 -8.39
CA PRO A 90 -12.16 2.49 -7.15
C PRO A 90 -11.49 1.34 -6.38
N THR A 91 -10.96 0.34 -7.09
CA THR A 91 -10.27 -0.81 -6.48
C THR A 91 -9.01 -0.38 -5.72
N LEU A 92 -8.23 0.54 -6.30
CA LEU A 92 -7.05 1.10 -5.65
C LEU A 92 -7.44 1.94 -4.42
N LYS A 93 -8.45 2.81 -4.56
CA LYS A 93 -8.97 3.61 -3.45
C LYS A 93 -9.35 2.73 -2.26
N ILE A 94 -10.06 1.62 -2.49
CA ILE A 94 -10.42 0.68 -1.43
C ILE A 94 -9.17 0.05 -0.79
N SER A 95 -8.17 -0.35 -1.58
CA SER A 95 -6.91 -0.89 -1.06
C SER A 95 -6.18 0.08 -0.15
N VAL A 96 -5.98 1.32 -0.60
CA VAL A 96 -5.26 2.34 0.17
C VAL A 96 -6.00 2.70 1.46
N ILE A 97 -7.32 2.83 1.43
CA ILE A 97 -8.13 3.09 2.64
C ILE A 97 -8.02 1.95 3.66
N GLN A 98 -7.94 0.70 3.22
CA GLN A 98 -7.79 -0.43 4.13
C GLN A 98 -6.39 -0.51 4.74
N ILE A 99 -5.34 -0.14 3.98
CA ILE A 99 -3.97 -0.05 4.52
C ILE A 99 -3.92 1.02 5.62
N PHE A 100 -4.42 2.23 5.35
CA PHE A 100 -4.36 3.35 6.30
C PHE A 100 -5.56 3.47 7.23
N ARG A 101 -6.27 2.35 7.47
CA ARG A 101 -7.44 2.32 8.35
C ARG A 101 -7.05 2.68 9.79
N ALA A 102 -8.03 3.11 10.59
CA ALA A 102 -7.84 3.44 12.00
C ALA A 102 -6.78 4.52 12.25
N HIS A 103 -6.75 5.51 11.34
CA HIS A 103 -5.85 6.66 11.36
C HIS A 103 -4.37 6.30 11.34
N LEU A 104 -4.00 5.16 10.72
CA LEU A 104 -2.61 4.73 10.65
C LEU A 104 -1.69 5.79 10.05
N TRP A 105 -2.16 6.52 9.02
CA TRP A 105 -1.39 7.61 8.42
C TRP A 105 -1.01 8.71 9.41
N LEU A 106 -1.86 9.01 10.40
CA LEU A 106 -1.58 10.03 11.42
C LEU A 106 -0.70 9.47 12.55
N LYS A 107 -0.86 8.18 12.86
CA LYS A 107 -0.08 7.50 13.92
C LYS A 107 1.37 7.28 13.54
N ILE A 108 1.68 7.07 12.25
CA ILE A 108 3.05 6.87 11.79
C ILE A 108 3.94 8.08 12.14
N PRO A 109 3.64 9.32 11.69
CA PRO A 109 4.50 10.46 12.02
C PRO A 109 4.53 10.75 13.52
N GLU A 110 3.42 10.56 14.24
CA GLU A 110 3.41 10.67 15.71
C GLU A 110 4.40 9.70 16.35
N SER A 111 4.38 8.42 15.96
CA SER A 111 5.33 7.41 16.43
C SER A 111 6.77 7.79 16.10
N VAL A 112 7.06 8.19 14.86
CA VAL A 112 8.43 8.56 14.46
C VAL A 112 8.95 9.76 15.25
N VAL A 113 8.11 10.78 15.48
CA VAL A 113 8.49 11.95 16.29
C VAL A 113 8.76 11.54 17.74
N LEU A 114 7.90 10.71 18.34
CA LEU A 114 8.10 10.24 19.70
C LEU A 114 9.38 9.38 19.84
N ASP A 115 9.63 8.49 18.88
CA ASP A 115 10.84 7.66 18.87
C ASP A 115 12.10 8.55 18.74
N LEU A 116 12.06 9.60 17.90
CA LEU A 116 13.16 10.55 17.78
C LEU A 116 13.38 11.35 19.06
N CYS A 117 12.32 11.85 19.70
CA CYS A 117 12.43 12.54 20.99
C CYS A 117 13.10 11.63 22.03
N GLN A 118 12.72 10.34 22.09
CA GLN A 118 13.33 9.38 23.02
C GLN A 118 14.82 9.15 22.76
N VAL A 119 15.25 9.14 21.49
CA VAL A 119 16.69 9.04 21.16
C VAL A 119 17.42 10.31 21.56
N PHE A 120 16.85 11.49 21.28
CA PHE A 120 17.49 12.75 21.65
C PHE A 120 17.58 12.96 23.17
N ASP A 121 16.57 12.52 23.93
CA ASP A 121 16.59 12.55 25.39
C ASP A 121 17.75 11.72 25.98
N GLN A 122 18.21 10.68 25.28
CA GLN A 122 19.34 9.86 25.71
C GLN A 122 20.70 10.50 25.41
N GLU A 123 20.76 11.45 24.47
CA GLU A 123 21.99 12.03 23.94
C GLU A 123 22.15 13.52 24.33
N LEU A 124 21.35 14.03 25.26
CA LEU A 124 21.36 15.44 25.69
C LEU A 124 22.75 15.92 26.13
N ASP A 125 23.43 15.13 26.98
CA ASP A 125 24.76 15.46 27.51
C ASP A 125 25.82 15.43 26.41
N ALA A 126 25.73 14.49 25.47
CA ALA A 126 26.68 14.35 24.36
C ALA A 126 26.51 15.45 23.31
N LEU A 127 25.28 15.95 23.14
CA LEU A 127 24.92 17.01 22.19
C LEU A 127 24.96 18.42 22.80
N GLU A 128 25.21 18.54 24.11
CA GLU A 128 25.20 19.81 24.85
C GLU A 128 23.85 20.56 24.72
N VAL A 129 22.74 19.83 24.78
CA VAL A 129 21.37 20.38 24.68
C VAL A 129 20.67 20.33 26.04
N GLU A 130 20.01 21.42 26.45
CA GLU A 130 19.34 21.49 27.77
C GLU A 130 18.06 20.63 27.84
N THR A 131 17.21 20.68 26.81
CA THR A 131 15.94 19.94 26.73
C THR A 131 15.51 19.73 25.28
N VAL A 132 14.79 18.64 25.00
CA VAL A 132 14.18 18.32 23.69
C VAL A 132 12.66 18.44 23.74
#